data_AF-A0A1H9YP99-F1
#
_entry.id   AF-A0A1H9YP99-F1
#
_cell.length_a   1.000
_cell.length_b   1.000
_cell.length_c   1.000
_cell.angle_alpha   90.00
_cell.angle_beta   90.00
_cell.angle_gamma   90.00
#
_symmetry.space_group_name_H-M   'P 1'
#
loop_
_entity.id
_entity.type
_entity.pdbx_description
1 polymer ?
#
loop_
_entity_poly.entity_id
_entity_poly.type
_entity_poly.pdbx_seq_one_letter_code
_entity_poly.pdbx_strand_id
1 'polypeptide(L)'
;MVLEEYYPGIIVVMGTLILLTALGYIFRKTRIFSEQKTFEQFILFLVALVGLVVFVLTLPISDNTKQTLLSFFGILIGATIALSSTTFVANGMSGIMLSRIKPFKAGDYIRVEETFGKVSEIGILHTQVQSIDRDIITIPNLKLISNPLVTISSSGTIISTTVSLGYNVSREQIEKALIKAAEKIELENIFVHVVELGNFSVTYKVGGLLKDVSSLITKRSDMKKMIFDSLHEDNIEIVSPTFMNQRIYGKNAVFMPSDHDKASVKPPATYEYVTQVTTEDVIFGKAIEAEITKKIDKLIEDMEQKQNEFFDLINGINDENIKSTERQNLDSILEQKDRLKDDLVSVKEILKEEDETSADGVKLKSLQYLDSKAVELNDEIKELLERVSKGIEK
;
A
#
# COMPACT_ATOMS: atom_id res chain seq x y z
N MET A 1 -51.31 -43.06 -24.05
CA MET A 1 -51.62 -42.77 -22.62
C MET A 1 -50.36 -42.42 -21.84
N VAL A 2 -49.35 -43.29 -21.72
CA VAL A 2 -48.12 -42.99 -20.91
C VAL A 2 -47.34 -41.74 -21.39
N LEU A 3 -47.29 -41.47 -22.69
CA LEU A 3 -46.59 -40.29 -23.24
C LEU A 3 -47.26 -38.95 -22.89
N GLU A 4 -48.56 -38.96 -22.58
CA GLU A 4 -49.30 -37.71 -22.35
C GLU A 4 -48.98 -37.10 -20.99
N GLU A 5 -48.60 -37.93 -20.01
CA GLU A 5 -48.24 -37.51 -18.67
C GLU A 5 -46.90 -36.76 -18.63
N TYR A 6 -46.05 -36.92 -19.65
CA TYR A 6 -44.76 -36.24 -19.76
C TYR A 6 -44.82 -34.90 -20.51
N TYR A 7 -45.96 -34.56 -21.13
CA TYR A 7 -46.09 -33.28 -21.86
C TYR A 7 -45.74 -32.05 -21.02
N PRO A 8 -46.16 -31.91 -19.76
CA PRO A 8 -45.79 -30.76 -18.94
C PRO A 8 -44.27 -30.61 -18.78
N GLY A 9 -43.56 -31.71 -18.53
CA GLY A 9 -42.09 -31.71 -18.41
C GLY A 9 -41.39 -31.34 -19.72
N ILE A 10 -41.87 -31.86 -20.85
CA ILE A 10 -41.33 -31.54 -22.19
C ILE A 10 -41.54 -30.06 -22.53
N ILE A 11 -42.72 -29.51 -22.21
CA ILE A 11 -43.03 -28.08 -22.41
C ILE A 11 -42.09 -27.22 -21.58
N VAL A 12 -41.84 -27.59 -20.32
CA VAL A 12 -40.91 -26.85 -19.44
C VAL A 12 -39.48 -26.89 -20.00
N VAL A 13 -38.99 -28.05 -20.45
CA VAL A 13 -37.64 -28.17 -21.03
C VAL A 13 -37.52 -27.33 -22.30
N MET A 14 -38.48 -27.44 -23.22
CA MET A 14 -38.50 -26.66 -24.45
C MET A 14 -38.62 -25.16 -24.17
N GLY A 15 -39.50 -24.77 -23.25
CA GLY A 15 -39.66 -23.38 -22.83
C GLY A 15 -38.40 -22.81 -22.19
N THR A 16 -37.71 -23.58 -21.33
CA THR A 16 -36.45 -23.17 -20.71
C THR A 16 -35.35 -23.03 -21.76
N LEU A 17 -35.23 -23.96 -22.71
CA LEU A 17 -34.25 -23.89 -23.79
C LEU A 17 -34.50 -22.69 -24.72
N ILE A 18 -35.77 -22.43 -25.07
CA ILE A 18 -36.17 -21.26 -25.85
C ILE A 18 -35.85 -19.98 -25.07
N LEU A 19 -36.13 -19.94 -23.76
CA LEU A 19 -35.84 -18.79 -22.92
C LEU A 19 -34.33 -18.52 -22.80
N LEU A 20 -33.52 -19.56 -22.59
CA LEU A 20 -32.06 -19.44 -22.51
C LEU A 20 -31.46 -18.97 -23.84
N THR A 21 -31.93 -19.50 -24.97
CA THR A 21 -31.48 -19.08 -26.31
C THR A 21 -31.94 -17.67 -26.66
N ALA A 22 -33.17 -17.29 -26.32
CA ALA A 22 -33.69 -15.94 -26.51
C ALA A 22 -32.94 -14.91 -25.66
N LEU A 23 -32.74 -15.16 -24.37
CA LEU A 23 -31.95 -14.30 -23.48
C LEU A 23 -30.51 -14.18 -23.97
N GLY A 24 -29.88 -15.30 -24.32
CA GLY A 24 -28.52 -15.30 -24.87
C GLY A 24 -28.40 -14.54 -26.19
N TYR A 25 -29.41 -14.61 -27.07
CA TYR A 25 -29.45 -13.84 -28.31
C TYR A 25 -29.66 -12.34 -28.05
N ILE A 26 -30.57 -11.99 -27.13
CA ILE A 26 -30.82 -10.60 -26.74
C ILE A 26 -29.56 -9.97 -26.15
N PHE A 27 -28.94 -10.61 -25.16
CA PHE A 27 -27.72 -10.10 -24.51
C PHE A 27 -26.58 -9.88 -25.52
N ARG A 28 -26.39 -10.82 -26.45
CA ARG A 28 -25.41 -10.67 -27.54
C ARG A 28 -25.75 -9.52 -28.49
N LYS A 29 -27.02 -9.31 -28.82
CA LYS A 29 -27.47 -8.31 -29.81
C LYS A 29 -27.49 -6.90 -29.23
N THR A 30 -27.92 -6.74 -27.98
CA THR A 30 -28.14 -5.42 -27.39
C THR A 30 -26.88 -4.83 -26.75
N ARG A 31 -25.79 -5.59 -26.61
CA ARG A 31 -24.53 -5.16 -25.96
C ARG A 31 -24.75 -4.52 -24.57
N ILE A 32 -25.89 -4.77 -23.93
CA ILE A 32 -26.29 -4.15 -22.65
C ILE A 32 -25.24 -4.45 -21.56
N PHE A 33 -24.58 -5.61 -21.62
CA PHE A 33 -23.52 -6.01 -20.70
C PHE A 33 -22.19 -6.27 -21.41
N SER A 34 -21.87 -5.47 -22.45
CA SER A 34 -20.64 -5.63 -23.25
C SER A 34 -19.35 -5.77 -22.42
N GLU A 35 -19.29 -5.15 -21.24
CA GLU A 35 -18.15 -5.21 -20.32
C GLU A 35 -18.30 -6.25 -19.18
N GLN A 36 -19.51 -6.74 -18.90
CA GLN A 36 -19.82 -7.61 -17.76
C GLN A 36 -20.35 -8.99 -18.20
N LYS A 37 -19.58 -9.69 -19.03
CA LYS A 37 -19.95 -11.04 -19.53
C LYS A 37 -20.23 -12.06 -18.42
N THR A 38 -19.68 -11.87 -17.22
CA THR A 38 -19.91 -12.71 -16.05
C THR A 38 -21.35 -12.59 -15.51
N PHE A 39 -21.95 -11.41 -15.61
CA PHE A 39 -23.32 -11.18 -15.15
C PHE A 39 -24.36 -11.86 -16.05
N GLU A 40 -24.13 -11.84 -17.37
CA GLU A 40 -24.96 -12.58 -18.33
C GLU A 40 -24.95 -14.09 -18.04
N GLN A 41 -23.77 -14.66 -17.80
CA GLN A 41 -23.61 -16.08 -17.47
C GLN A 41 -24.31 -16.44 -16.16
N PHE A 42 -24.28 -15.55 -15.17
CA PHE A 42 -24.96 -15.74 -13.90
C PHE A 42 -26.50 -15.78 -14.06
N ILE A 43 -27.07 -14.86 -14.85
CA ILE A 43 -28.51 -14.86 -15.13
C ILE A 43 -28.92 -16.14 -15.86
N LEU A 44 -28.17 -16.54 -16.89
CA LEU A 44 -28.45 -17.77 -17.64
C LEU A 44 -28.36 -19.02 -16.75
N PHE A 45 -27.36 -19.07 -15.85
CA PHE A 45 -27.25 -20.13 -14.85
C PHE A 45 -28.46 -20.18 -13.92
N LEU A 46 -28.93 -19.03 -13.43
CA LEU A 46 -30.11 -18.94 -12.55
C LEU A 46 -31.39 -19.38 -13.28
N VAL A 47 -31.58 -18.97 -14.53
CA VAL A 47 -32.72 -19.41 -15.36
C VAL A 47 -32.68 -20.92 -15.59
N ALA A 48 -31.49 -21.50 -15.85
CA ALA A 48 -31.33 -22.94 -15.99
C ALA A 48 -31.64 -23.68 -14.67
N LEU A 49 -31.23 -23.12 -13.52
CA LEU A 49 -31.52 -23.66 -12.19
C LEU A 49 -33.04 -23.68 -11.91
N VAL A 50 -33.73 -22.57 -12.17
CA VAL A 50 -35.18 -22.49 -12.01
C VAL A 50 -35.89 -23.45 -12.96
N GLY A 51 -35.45 -23.52 -14.22
CA GLY A 51 -35.97 -24.47 -15.20
C GLY A 51 -35.81 -25.93 -14.76
N LEU A 52 -34.67 -26.29 -14.16
CA LEU A 52 -34.43 -27.61 -13.58
C LEU A 52 -35.41 -27.91 -12.44
N VAL A 53 -35.64 -26.96 -11.53
CA VAL A 53 -36.58 -27.14 -10.41
C VAL A 53 -38.01 -27.34 -10.93
N VAL A 54 -38.46 -26.48 -11.85
CA VAL A 54 -39.80 -26.58 -12.45
C VAL A 54 -39.96 -27.87 -13.26
N PHE A 55 -38.89 -28.33 -13.93
CA PHE A 55 -38.88 -29.61 -14.63
C PHE A 55 -39.10 -30.77 -13.66
N VAL A 56 -38.37 -30.84 -12.54
CA VAL A 56 -38.54 -31.91 -11.54
C VAL A 56 -39.96 -31.89 -10.94
N LEU A 57 -40.53 -30.70 -10.72
CA LEU A 57 -41.90 -30.56 -10.18
C LEU A 57 -42.98 -31.05 -11.15
N THR A 58 -42.75 -30.91 -12.46
CA THR A 58 -43.70 -31.28 -13.53
C THR A 58 -43.57 -32.72 -14.00
N LEU A 59 -42.58 -33.48 -13.52
CA LEU A 59 -42.47 -34.91 -13.83
C LEU A 59 -43.65 -35.72 -13.25
N PRO A 60 -44.21 -36.67 -14.01
CA PRO A 60 -45.29 -37.54 -13.54
C PRO A 60 -44.74 -38.69 -12.68
N ILE A 61 -44.08 -38.34 -11.57
CA ILE A 61 -43.49 -39.28 -10.61
C ILE A 61 -44.06 -39.02 -9.20
N SER A 62 -43.87 -39.96 -8.29
CA SER A 62 -44.34 -39.80 -6.91
C SER A 62 -43.70 -38.60 -6.22
N ASP A 63 -44.42 -37.94 -5.31
CA ASP A 63 -43.91 -36.77 -4.58
C ASP A 63 -42.66 -37.09 -3.76
N ASN A 64 -42.59 -38.30 -3.19
CA ASN A 64 -41.39 -38.79 -2.49
C ASN A 64 -40.17 -38.85 -3.44
N THR A 65 -40.37 -39.26 -4.69
CA THR A 65 -39.31 -39.28 -5.70
C THR A 65 -38.91 -37.87 -6.11
N LYS A 66 -39.87 -36.95 -6.29
CA LYS A 66 -39.59 -35.53 -6.57
C LYS A 66 -38.76 -34.89 -5.46
N GLN A 67 -39.17 -35.08 -4.20
CA GLN A 67 -38.45 -34.58 -3.04
C GLN A 67 -37.02 -35.15 -2.99
N THR A 68 -36.85 -36.44 -3.28
CA THR A 68 -35.53 -37.07 -3.35
C THR A 68 -34.65 -36.45 -4.43
N LEU A 69 -35.18 -36.26 -5.64
CA LEU A 69 -34.45 -35.64 -6.75
C LEU A 69 -34.08 -34.18 -6.46
N LEU A 70 -35.02 -33.39 -5.93
CA LEU A 70 -34.76 -32.01 -5.53
C LEU A 70 -33.70 -31.93 -4.43
N SER A 71 -33.75 -32.83 -3.45
CA SER A 71 -32.73 -32.90 -2.39
C SER A 71 -31.36 -33.28 -2.95
N PHE A 72 -31.31 -34.26 -3.86
CA PHE A 72 -30.08 -34.68 -4.52
C PHE A 72 -29.44 -33.54 -5.34
N PHE A 73 -30.22 -32.90 -6.23
CA PHE A 73 -29.73 -31.76 -7.00
C PHE A 73 -29.39 -30.57 -6.12
N GLY A 74 -30.16 -30.32 -5.05
CA GLY A 74 -29.89 -29.28 -4.07
C GLY A 74 -28.55 -29.48 -3.37
N ILE A 75 -28.26 -30.71 -2.92
CA ILE A 75 -26.97 -31.06 -2.31
C ILE A 75 -25.84 -30.93 -3.33
N LEU A 76 -26.00 -31.47 -4.54
CA LEU A 76 -24.97 -31.41 -5.58
C LEU A 76 -24.61 -29.98 -5.98
N ILE A 77 -25.63 -29.17 -6.28
CA ILE A 77 -25.43 -27.78 -6.72
C ILE A 77 -24.91 -26.95 -5.56
N GLY A 78 -25.46 -27.13 -4.36
CA GLY A 78 -25.01 -26.46 -3.14
C GLY A 78 -23.54 -26.77 -2.83
N ALA A 79 -23.15 -28.05 -2.87
CA ALA A 79 -21.76 -28.48 -2.68
C ALA A 79 -20.83 -27.93 -3.76
N THR A 80 -21.29 -27.90 -5.02
CA THR A 80 -20.50 -27.35 -6.14
C THR A 80 -20.24 -25.86 -5.94
N ILE A 81 -21.27 -25.08 -5.58
CA ILE A 81 -21.15 -23.64 -5.31
C ILE A 81 -20.25 -23.41 -4.09
N ALA A 82 -20.46 -24.17 -3.01
CA ALA A 82 -19.65 -24.05 -1.79
C ALA A 82 -18.17 -24.32 -2.06
N LEU A 83 -17.86 -25.43 -2.76
CA LEU A 83 -16.48 -25.79 -3.08
C LEU A 83 -15.82 -24.78 -4.04
N SER A 84 -16.56 -24.31 -5.04
CA SER A 84 -16.07 -23.34 -6.02
C SER A 84 -15.85 -21.95 -5.41
N SER A 85 -16.61 -21.57 -4.39
CA SER A 85 -16.52 -20.25 -3.73
C SER A 85 -15.47 -20.18 -2.62
N THR A 86 -14.87 -21.31 -2.22
CA THR A 86 -13.88 -21.38 -1.13
C THR A 86 -12.75 -20.36 -1.25
N THR A 87 -12.19 -20.16 -2.44
CA THR A 87 -11.09 -19.21 -2.66
C THR A 87 -11.52 -17.76 -2.47
N PHE A 88 -12.74 -17.41 -2.89
CA PHE A 88 -13.30 -16.07 -2.71
C PHE A 88 -13.52 -15.77 -1.22
N VAL A 89 -14.17 -16.71 -0.51
CA VAL A 89 -14.42 -16.61 0.93
C VAL A 89 -13.11 -16.55 1.71
N ALA A 90 -12.12 -17.36 1.35
CA ALA A 90 -10.82 -17.37 2.00
C ALA A 90 -10.08 -16.03 1.84
N ASN A 91 -10.09 -15.43 0.64
CA ASN A 91 -9.51 -14.10 0.42
C ASN A 91 -10.28 -13.00 1.18
N GLY A 92 -11.61 -13.06 1.22
CA GLY A 92 -12.42 -12.12 1.99
C GLY A 92 -12.15 -12.19 3.50
N MET A 93 -12.10 -13.41 4.05
CA MET A 93 -11.76 -13.64 5.45
C MET A 93 -10.32 -13.19 5.76
N SER A 94 -9.41 -13.41 4.83
CA SER A 94 -8.03 -12.91 4.90
C SER A 94 -7.98 -11.38 4.93
N GLY A 95 -8.79 -10.70 4.11
CA GLY A 95 -8.91 -9.24 4.16
C GLY A 95 -9.39 -8.70 5.51
N ILE A 96 -10.42 -9.34 6.09
CA ILE A 96 -10.92 -8.99 7.43
C ILE A 96 -9.81 -9.18 8.49
N MET A 97 -9.07 -10.29 8.41
CA MET A 97 -7.98 -10.59 9.33
C MET A 97 -6.82 -9.60 9.20
N LEU A 98 -6.41 -9.25 7.97
CA LEU A 98 -5.41 -8.20 7.72
C LEU A 98 -5.85 -6.86 8.32
N SER A 99 -7.13 -6.50 8.18
CA SER A 99 -7.68 -5.27 8.76
C SER A 99 -7.71 -5.26 10.29
N ARG A 100 -7.84 -6.43 10.93
CA ARG A 100 -7.89 -6.56 12.40
C ARG A 100 -6.50 -6.63 13.03
N ILE A 101 -5.63 -7.48 12.49
CA ILE A 101 -4.26 -7.69 13.00
C ILE A 101 -3.34 -6.53 12.60
N LYS A 102 -3.60 -5.91 11.43
CA LYS A 102 -2.82 -4.81 10.85
C LYS A 102 -1.30 -5.08 10.86
N PRO A 103 -0.82 -6.19 10.27
CA PRO A 103 0.62 -6.49 10.20
C PRO A 103 1.40 -5.48 9.34
N PHE A 104 0.69 -4.72 8.50
CA PHE A 104 1.16 -3.56 7.74
C PHE A 104 -0.05 -2.65 7.45
N LYS A 105 0.22 -1.43 7.01
CA LYS A 105 -0.77 -0.42 6.61
C LYS A 105 -0.48 0.07 5.19
N ALA A 106 -1.42 0.81 4.59
CA ALA A 106 -1.07 1.53 3.36
C ALA A 106 0.01 2.57 3.68
N GLY A 107 0.99 2.68 2.82
CA GLY A 107 2.21 3.45 3.04
C GLY A 107 3.39 2.63 3.57
N ASP A 108 3.16 1.46 4.18
CA ASP A 108 4.29 0.63 4.62
C ASP A 108 4.95 -0.05 3.42
N TYR A 109 6.27 -0.23 3.49
CA TYR A 109 6.98 -1.08 2.54
C TYR A 109 6.83 -2.53 2.98
N ILE A 110 6.49 -3.40 2.04
CA ILE A 110 6.41 -4.84 2.29
C ILE A 110 7.33 -5.61 1.33
N ARG A 111 7.83 -6.74 1.82
CA ARG A 111 8.48 -7.76 1.00
C ARG A 111 7.79 -9.10 1.20
N VAL A 112 7.29 -9.66 0.10
CA VAL A 112 6.60 -10.95 0.07
C VAL A 112 7.19 -11.74 -1.08
N GLU A 113 7.87 -12.85 -0.77
CA GLU A 113 8.66 -13.61 -1.75
C GLU A 113 9.62 -12.66 -2.51
N GLU A 114 9.54 -12.62 -3.84
CA GLU A 114 10.35 -11.76 -4.71
C GLU A 114 9.76 -10.34 -4.90
N THR A 115 8.56 -10.09 -4.36
CA THR A 115 7.90 -8.78 -4.51
C THR A 115 8.34 -7.84 -3.41
N PHE A 116 8.85 -6.67 -3.79
CA PHE A 116 9.15 -5.56 -2.88
C PHE A 116 8.48 -4.27 -3.39
N GLY A 117 7.80 -3.56 -2.49
CA GLY A 117 7.13 -2.32 -2.85
C GLY A 117 6.39 -1.67 -1.69
N LYS A 118 5.75 -0.54 -1.95
CA LYS A 118 4.97 0.24 -0.98
C LYS A 118 3.49 -0.09 -1.12
N VAL A 119 2.81 -0.41 -0.02
CA VAL A 119 1.38 -0.78 -0.06
C VAL A 119 0.54 0.43 -0.44
N SER A 120 -0.20 0.34 -1.54
CA SER A 120 -1.11 1.41 -1.96
C SER A 120 -2.51 1.21 -1.39
N GLU A 121 -3.10 0.03 -1.55
CA GLU A 121 -4.47 -0.22 -1.12
C GLU A 121 -4.62 -1.61 -0.52
N ILE A 122 -5.45 -1.74 0.52
CA ILE A 122 -5.85 -3.03 1.09
C ILE A 122 -7.34 -3.18 0.81
N GLY A 123 -7.68 -3.96 -0.20
CA GLY A 123 -9.05 -4.28 -0.56
C GLY A 123 -9.58 -5.51 0.18
N ILE A 124 -10.84 -5.85 -0.07
CA ILE A 124 -11.51 -6.99 0.59
C ILE A 124 -10.87 -8.33 0.19
N LEU A 125 -10.52 -8.49 -1.09
CA LEU A 125 -10.03 -9.76 -1.64
C LEU A 125 -8.53 -9.74 -1.95
N HIS A 126 -7.98 -8.57 -2.21
CA HIS A 126 -6.59 -8.38 -2.62
C HIS A 126 -6.03 -7.08 -2.06
N THR A 127 -4.71 -7.01 -2.02
CA THR A 127 -3.94 -5.83 -1.66
C THR A 127 -3.13 -5.39 -2.87
N GLN A 128 -3.09 -4.09 -3.14
CA GLN A 128 -2.26 -3.49 -4.18
C GLN A 128 -0.96 -2.96 -3.58
N VAL A 129 0.14 -3.25 -4.25
CA VAL A 129 1.49 -2.83 -3.88
C VAL A 129 2.13 -2.17 -5.09
N GLN A 130 2.63 -0.95 -4.90
CA GLN A 130 3.38 -0.27 -5.95
C GLN A 130 4.86 -0.68 -5.88
N SER A 131 5.39 -1.19 -6.98
CA SER A 131 6.78 -1.65 -7.08
C SER A 131 7.76 -0.47 -7.21
N ILE A 132 9.06 -0.76 -7.12
CA ILE A 132 10.11 0.25 -7.39
C ILE A 132 10.11 0.75 -8.84
N ASP A 133 9.53 -0.03 -9.76
CA ASP A 133 9.40 0.29 -11.17
C ASP A 133 8.05 0.97 -11.46
N ARG A 134 7.34 1.43 -10.42
CA ARG A 134 6.03 2.11 -10.47
C ARG A 134 4.84 1.20 -10.87
N ASP A 135 5.07 -0.07 -11.14
CA ASP A 135 4.02 -1.05 -11.46
C ASP A 135 3.08 -1.30 -10.26
N ILE A 136 1.79 -1.52 -10.53
CA ILE A 136 0.80 -1.94 -9.52
C ILE A 136 0.72 -3.47 -9.48
N ILE A 137 1.25 -4.06 -8.42
CA ILE A 137 1.23 -5.50 -8.16
C ILE A 137 0.02 -5.83 -7.28
N THR A 138 -0.90 -6.63 -7.81
CA THR A 138 -2.09 -7.09 -7.08
C THR A 138 -1.83 -8.45 -6.44
N ILE A 139 -1.86 -8.50 -5.11
CA ILE A 139 -1.59 -9.71 -4.33
C ILE A 139 -2.88 -10.18 -3.63
N PRO A 140 -3.32 -11.43 -3.83
CA PRO A 140 -4.48 -11.98 -3.11
C PRO A 140 -4.23 -11.95 -1.59
N ASN A 141 -5.25 -11.54 -0.82
CA ASN A 141 -5.11 -11.41 0.64
C ASN A 141 -4.76 -12.76 1.31
N LEU A 142 -5.26 -13.87 0.76
CA LEU A 142 -4.92 -15.21 1.23
C LEU A 142 -3.42 -15.48 1.12
N LYS A 143 -2.75 -15.01 0.06
CA LYS A 143 -1.30 -15.18 -0.13
C LYS A 143 -0.50 -14.41 0.92
N LEU A 144 -0.97 -13.22 1.29
CA LEU A 144 -0.31 -12.37 2.30
C LEU A 144 -0.39 -12.96 3.71
N ILE A 145 -1.48 -13.64 4.06
CA ILE A 145 -1.60 -14.31 5.37
C ILE A 145 -0.92 -15.68 5.38
N SER A 146 -0.91 -16.39 4.26
CA SER A 146 -0.39 -17.75 4.21
C SER A 146 1.14 -17.82 4.15
N ASN A 147 1.80 -16.75 3.69
CA ASN A 147 3.24 -16.70 3.52
C ASN A 147 3.90 -15.73 4.52
N PRO A 148 5.15 -15.99 4.94
CA PRO A 148 5.93 -15.00 5.66
C PRO A 148 6.09 -13.72 4.83
N LEU A 149 5.83 -12.58 5.45
CA LEU A 149 6.06 -11.26 4.88
C LEU A 149 6.96 -10.43 5.79
N VAL A 150 7.77 -9.56 5.20
CA VAL A 150 8.57 -8.58 5.93
C VAL A 150 7.92 -7.22 5.77
N THR A 151 7.50 -6.61 6.88
CA THR A 151 7.03 -5.23 6.91
C THR A 151 8.18 -4.32 7.33
N ILE A 152 8.42 -3.29 6.55
CA ILE A 152 9.25 -2.16 6.92
C ILE A 152 8.29 -1.03 7.28
N SER A 153 8.05 -0.91 8.59
CA SER A 153 7.15 0.08 9.19
C SER A 153 7.67 1.49 8.99
N SER A 154 6.76 2.46 8.87
CA SER A 154 7.05 3.90 8.90
C SER A 154 7.72 4.38 10.20
N SER A 155 7.69 3.59 11.28
CA SER A 155 8.37 3.91 12.56
C SER A 155 9.90 3.85 12.51
N GLY A 156 10.47 3.45 11.38
CA GLY A 156 11.90 3.36 11.15
C GLY A 156 12.39 1.94 10.91
N THR A 157 13.57 1.85 10.29
CA THR A 157 14.19 0.58 9.92
C THR A 157 15.70 0.66 9.97
N ILE A 158 16.36 -0.48 10.19
CA ILE A 158 17.81 -0.54 10.08
C ILE A 158 18.16 -0.66 8.59
N ILE A 159 18.87 0.35 8.07
CA ILE A 159 19.55 0.21 6.78
C ILE A 159 20.99 -0.20 7.04
N SER A 160 21.50 -1.11 6.21
CA SER A 160 22.88 -1.56 6.30
C SER A 160 23.41 -1.92 4.93
N THR A 161 24.72 -1.81 4.77
CA THR A 161 25.43 -2.30 3.59
C THR A 161 26.71 -2.99 4.02
N THR A 162 27.16 -3.89 3.17
CA THR A 162 28.43 -4.59 3.35
C THR A 162 29.48 -4.01 2.42
N VAL A 163 30.72 -3.96 2.89
CA VAL A 163 31.90 -3.60 2.11
C VAL A 163 33.03 -4.55 2.48
N SER A 164 33.82 -4.98 1.51
CA SER A 164 34.98 -5.83 1.74
C SER A 164 36.25 -5.01 1.55
N LEU A 165 37.15 -5.06 2.53
CA LEU A 165 38.36 -4.25 2.58
C LEU A 165 39.58 -5.14 2.89
N GLY A 166 40.75 -4.78 2.36
CA GLY A 166 41.98 -5.55 2.56
C GLY A 166 42.49 -5.52 4.00
N TYR A 167 43.33 -6.50 4.35
CA TYR A 167 43.99 -6.60 5.67
C TYR A 167 45.08 -5.55 5.92
N ASN A 168 45.40 -4.74 4.90
CA ASN A 168 46.46 -3.74 4.93
C ASN A 168 46.08 -2.45 5.68
N VAL A 169 44.82 -2.28 6.08
CA VAL A 169 44.32 -1.10 6.79
C VAL A 169 43.87 -1.50 8.20
N SER A 170 44.16 -0.64 9.19
CA SER A 170 43.77 -0.89 10.58
C SER A 170 42.24 -0.95 10.72
N ARG A 171 41.76 -1.93 11.50
CA ARG A 171 40.33 -2.08 11.83
C ARG A 171 39.72 -0.79 12.38
N GLU A 172 40.45 -0.10 13.26
CA GLU A 172 39.98 1.15 13.89
C GLU A 172 39.80 2.28 12.87
N GLN A 173 40.70 2.37 11.88
CA GLN A 173 40.61 3.38 10.81
C GLN A 173 39.40 3.10 9.92
N ILE A 174 39.18 1.84 9.56
CA ILE A 174 38.01 1.41 8.78
C ILE A 174 36.72 1.71 9.53
N GLU A 175 36.61 1.30 10.79
CA GLU A 175 35.41 1.53 11.61
C GLU A 175 35.09 3.02 11.70
N LYS A 176 36.11 3.87 11.92
CA LYS A 176 35.94 5.32 11.97
C LYS A 176 35.43 5.91 10.64
N ALA A 177 36.00 5.49 9.51
CA ALA A 177 35.58 5.94 8.19
C ALA A 177 34.13 5.52 7.87
N LEU A 178 33.75 4.30 8.23
CA LEU A 178 32.40 3.78 8.01
C LEU A 178 31.36 4.45 8.92
N ILE A 179 31.70 4.74 10.18
CA ILE A 179 30.84 5.50 11.09
C ILE A 179 30.62 6.91 10.55
N LYS A 180 31.69 7.60 10.13
CA LYS A 180 31.62 8.93 9.51
C LYS A 180 30.69 8.95 8.29
N ALA A 181 30.73 7.91 7.46
CA ALA A 181 29.83 7.78 6.32
C ALA A 181 28.35 7.64 6.73
N ALA A 182 28.07 6.86 7.78
CA ALA A 182 26.73 6.67 8.30
C ALA A 182 26.20 7.93 9.04
N GLU A 183 27.07 8.73 9.64
CA GLU A 183 26.71 10.03 10.23
C GLU A 183 26.30 11.05 9.17
N LYS A 184 26.99 11.08 8.00
CA LYS A 184 26.67 11.99 6.88
C LYS A 184 25.24 11.81 6.33
N ILE A 185 24.64 10.64 6.52
CA ILE A 185 23.25 10.34 6.09
C ILE A 185 22.23 10.41 7.23
N GLU A 186 22.64 10.88 8.41
CA GLU A 186 21.79 11.11 9.59
C GLU A 186 21.17 9.81 10.15
N LEU A 187 21.91 8.69 10.13
CA LEU A 187 21.47 7.48 10.81
C LEU A 187 21.68 7.56 12.32
N GLU A 188 20.75 6.99 13.06
CA GLU A 188 20.86 6.83 14.52
C GLU A 188 21.39 5.44 14.89
N ASN A 189 21.93 5.29 16.11
CA ASN A 189 22.42 4.01 16.63
C ASN A 189 23.35 3.27 15.64
N ILE A 190 24.31 4.00 15.09
CA ILE A 190 25.24 3.51 14.07
C ILE A 190 26.09 2.38 14.66
N PHE A 191 26.25 1.31 13.90
CA PHE A 191 27.09 0.18 14.24
C PHE A 191 27.92 -0.28 13.05
N VAL A 192 29.08 -0.85 13.36
CA VAL A 192 29.94 -1.55 12.41
C VAL A 192 30.24 -2.93 12.95
N HIS A 193 30.11 -3.95 12.11
CA HIS A 193 30.40 -5.34 12.44
C HIS A 193 31.36 -5.94 11.43
N VAL A 194 32.28 -6.76 11.91
CA VAL A 194 33.03 -7.69 11.07
C VAL A 194 32.13 -8.90 10.84
N VAL A 195 31.71 -9.10 9.58
CA VAL A 195 30.82 -10.21 9.18
C VAL A 195 31.62 -11.47 8.87
N GLU A 196 32.71 -11.31 8.12
CA GLU A 196 33.52 -12.42 7.61
C GLU A 196 34.99 -12.03 7.55
N LEU A 197 35.86 -12.97 7.94
CA LEU A 197 37.30 -12.90 7.72
C LEU A 197 37.62 -13.77 6.50
N GLY A 198 37.58 -13.18 5.32
CA GLY A 198 37.88 -13.88 4.06
C GLY A 198 39.38 -14.05 3.84
N ASN A 199 39.77 -14.84 2.84
CA ASN A 199 41.18 -15.13 2.56
C ASN A 199 42.00 -13.88 2.15
N PHE A 200 41.34 -12.89 1.53
CA PHE A 200 42.01 -11.69 0.98
C PHE A 200 41.42 -10.37 1.49
N SER A 201 40.29 -10.42 2.19
CA SER A 201 39.58 -9.23 2.67
C SER A 201 38.77 -9.55 3.91
N VAL A 202 38.54 -8.53 4.74
CA VAL A 202 37.56 -8.54 5.82
C VAL A 202 36.28 -7.89 5.32
N THR A 203 35.15 -8.57 5.48
CA THR A 203 33.83 -8.01 5.15
C THR A 203 33.27 -7.30 6.37
N TYR A 204 33.08 -6.00 6.23
CA TYR A 204 32.44 -5.15 7.23
C TYR A 204 30.98 -4.90 6.84
N LYS A 205 30.10 -4.89 7.83
CA LYS A 205 28.72 -4.42 7.73
C LYS A 205 28.59 -3.16 8.53
N VAL A 206 28.27 -2.06 7.86
CA VAL A 206 27.90 -0.81 8.51
C VAL A 206 26.39 -0.65 8.41
N GLY A 207 25.76 -0.18 9.48
CA GLY A 207 24.33 0.00 9.57
C GLY A 207 23.93 1.00 10.63
N GLY A 208 22.67 1.44 10.56
CA GLY A 208 22.08 2.33 11.53
C GLY A 208 20.57 2.41 11.34
N LEU A 209 19.90 2.95 12.35
CA LEU A 209 18.46 3.20 12.34
C LEU A 209 18.16 4.43 11.49
N LEU A 210 17.37 4.21 10.43
CA LEU A 210 16.72 5.25 9.64
C LEU A 210 15.33 5.48 10.23
N LYS A 211 15.06 6.68 10.78
CA LYS A 211 13.73 7.05 11.31
C LYS A 211 12.73 7.33 10.19
N ASP A 212 13.12 8.11 9.20
CA ASP A 212 12.26 8.44 8.06
C ASP A 212 12.42 7.39 6.94
N VAL A 213 11.41 6.53 6.80
CA VAL A 213 11.38 5.48 5.77
C VAL A 213 10.88 6.01 4.43
N SER A 214 10.38 7.25 4.36
CA SER A 214 9.90 7.86 3.12
C SER A 214 10.99 7.92 2.06
N SER A 215 12.24 8.17 2.48
CA SER A 215 13.45 8.25 1.64
C SER A 215 14.30 6.96 1.64
N LEU A 216 13.69 5.80 1.90
CA LEU A 216 14.40 4.53 2.10
C LEU A 216 15.35 4.14 0.95
N ILE A 217 14.91 4.28 -0.30
CA ILE A 217 15.69 3.87 -1.48
C ILE A 217 16.83 4.86 -1.68
N THR A 218 16.52 6.15 -1.59
CA THR A 218 17.47 7.24 -1.71
C THR A 218 18.56 7.11 -0.66
N LYS A 219 18.20 6.96 0.63
CA LYS A 219 19.16 6.79 1.74
C LYS A 219 19.99 5.50 1.62
N ARG A 220 19.44 4.40 1.09
CA ARG A 220 20.23 3.18 0.80
C ARG A 220 21.28 3.41 -0.29
N SER A 221 20.94 4.16 -1.33
CA SER A 221 21.88 4.55 -2.37
C SER A 221 22.94 5.50 -1.80
N ASP A 222 22.52 6.52 -1.07
CA ASP A 222 23.41 7.54 -0.51
C ASP A 222 24.36 6.96 0.54
N MET A 223 23.91 5.97 1.32
CA MET A 223 24.79 5.21 2.21
C MET A 223 25.97 4.60 1.46
N LYS A 224 25.74 3.99 0.29
CA LYS A 224 26.82 3.41 -0.53
C LYS A 224 27.75 4.50 -1.07
N LYS A 225 27.20 5.62 -1.53
CA LYS A 225 27.99 6.77 -2.01
C LYS A 225 28.86 7.34 -0.89
N MET A 226 28.29 7.60 0.29
CA MET A 226 29.00 8.17 1.43
C MET A 226 30.07 7.24 1.99
N ILE A 227 29.86 5.92 1.94
CA ILE A 227 30.91 4.95 2.29
C ILE A 227 32.05 5.04 1.30
N PHE A 228 31.76 5.07 0.00
CA PHE A 228 32.76 5.20 -1.04
C PHE A 228 33.59 6.49 -0.86
N ASP A 229 32.92 7.62 -0.69
CA ASP A 229 33.57 8.93 -0.52
C ASP A 229 34.38 8.99 0.78
N SER A 230 33.85 8.49 1.90
CA SER A 230 34.54 8.56 3.19
C SER A 230 35.74 7.63 3.29
N LEU A 231 35.70 6.46 2.65
CA LEU A 231 36.87 5.58 2.54
C LEU A 231 37.96 6.25 1.69
N HIS A 232 37.60 6.88 0.58
CA HIS A 232 38.55 7.60 -0.27
C HIS A 232 39.15 8.84 0.39
N GLU A 233 38.36 9.61 1.15
CA GLU A 233 38.86 10.74 1.96
C GLU A 233 39.98 10.29 2.92
N ASP A 234 39.84 9.10 3.51
CA ASP A 234 40.81 8.53 4.46
C ASP A 234 41.91 7.70 3.75
N ASN A 235 42.01 7.77 2.42
CA ASN A 235 42.95 7.01 1.57
C ASN A 235 42.86 5.48 1.76
N ILE A 236 41.67 4.97 2.07
CA ILE A 236 41.38 3.55 2.20
C ILE A 236 40.97 3.02 0.83
N GLU A 237 41.78 2.13 0.28
CA GLU A 237 41.53 1.52 -1.02
C GLU A 237 40.40 0.49 -0.94
N ILE A 238 39.44 0.60 -1.86
CA ILE A 238 38.36 -0.40 -2.03
C ILE A 238 38.81 -1.40 -3.09
N VAL A 239 39.37 -2.53 -2.66
CA VAL A 239 39.82 -3.61 -3.54
C VAL A 239 38.79 -4.74 -3.61
N SER A 240 38.51 -5.22 -4.82
CA SER A 240 37.77 -6.49 -4.97
C SER A 240 38.72 -7.66 -4.66
N PRO A 241 38.29 -8.67 -3.88
CA PRO A 241 39.12 -9.84 -3.57
C PRO A 241 39.55 -10.67 -4.79
N THR A 242 38.99 -10.41 -5.98
CA THR A 242 39.36 -11.05 -7.27
C THR A 242 40.25 -10.20 -8.17
N PHE A 243 40.78 -9.07 -7.70
CA PHE A 243 41.55 -8.17 -8.55
C PHE A 243 42.97 -8.67 -8.81
N MET A 244 43.25 -9.09 -10.05
CA MET A 244 44.59 -9.00 -10.63
C MET A 244 44.47 -8.27 -11.98
N ASN A 245 44.89 -7.01 -12.00
CA ASN A 245 44.88 -6.20 -13.22
C ASN A 245 46.25 -5.54 -13.39
N GLN A 246 47.03 -6.03 -14.35
CA GLN A 246 48.12 -5.27 -14.95
C GLN A 246 47.61 -4.70 -16.28
N ARG A 247 47.25 -3.42 -16.27
CA ARG A 247 47.14 -2.67 -17.52
C ARG A 247 48.50 -2.09 -17.86
N ILE A 248 49.10 -2.56 -18.94
CA ILE A 248 50.35 -2.01 -19.47
C ILE A 248 50.00 -0.76 -20.27
N TYR A 249 50.50 0.38 -19.82
CA TYR A 249 50.21 1.69 -20.40
C TYR A 249 51.47 2.29 -21.04
N GLY A 250 51.30 3.05 -22.12
CA GLY A 250 52.38 3.89 -22.64
C GLY A 250 52.69 5.04 -21.67
N LYS A 251 53.91 5.61 -21.74
CA LYS A 251 54.38 6.70 -20.86
C LYS A 251 53.42 7.91 -20.71
N ASN A 252 52.47 8.10 -21.64
CA ASN A 252 51.56 9.25 -21.70
C ASN A 252 50.07 8.89 -21.64
N ALA A 253 49.72 7.69 -21.18
CA ALA A 253 48.32 7.29 -21.19
C ALA A 253 47.56 7.96 -20.01
N VAL A 254 46.46 8.64 -20.36
CA VAL A 254 45.61 9.39 -19.42
C VAL A 254 44.33 8.59 -19.17
N PHE A 255 44.06 8.27 -17.90
CA PHE A 255 42.92 7.42 -17.49
C PHE A 255 41.84 8.17 -16.71
N MET A 256 42.07 9.45 -16.43
CA MET A 256 41.07 10.34 -15.87
C MET A 256 40.27 10.98 -17.01
N PRO A 257 38.96 11.21 -16.86
CA PRO A 257 38.28 12.23 -17.63
C PRO A 257 39.10 13.51 -17.51
N SER A 258 39.40 14.19 -18.62
CA SER A 258 40.28 15.34 -18.58
C SER A 258 39.69 16.42 -17.67
N ASP A 259 40.52 17.22 -16.98
CA ASP A 259 39.99 18.35 -16.19
C ASP A 259 39.23 19.36 -17.07
N HIS A 260 39.47 19.33 -18.39
CA HIS A 260 38.67 20.06 -19.38
C HIS A 260 37.21 19.59 -19.44
N ASP A 261 36.90 18.34 -19.09
CA ASP A 261 35.53 17.80 -19.09
C ASP A 261 34.79 18.10 -17.77
N LYS A 262 35.50 18.21 -16.63
CA LYS A 262 34.89 18.61 -15.35
C LYS A 262 34.59 20.11 -15.28
N ALA A 263 35.43 20.95 -15.89
CA ALA A 263 35.26 22.39 -15.89
C ALA A 263 34.24 22.90 -16.94
N SER A 264 33.96 22.11 -17.99
CA SER A 264 33.03 22.47 -19.06
C SER A 264 31.60 21.99 -18.82
N VAL A 265 31.39 20.99 -17.96
CA VAL A 265 30.08 20.74 -17.36
C VAL A 265 29.88 21.79 -16.27
N LYS A 266 29.52 23.01 -16.66
CA LYS A 266 28.78 23.88 -15.74
C LYS A 266 27.59 23.05 -15.28
N PRO A 267 27.40 22.80 -13.96
CA PRO A 267 26.09 22.44 -13.48
C PRO A 267 25.13 23.46 -14.09
N PRO A 268 23.97 23.05 -14.63
CA PRO A 268 23.02 24.02 -15.17
C PRO A 268 22.89 25.15 -14.15
N ALA A 269 23.05 26.40 -14.61
CA ALA A 269 23.16 27.60 -13.75
C ALA A 269 21.96 27.75 -12.80
N THR A 270 20.92 26.99 -13.10
CA THR A 270 19.87 26.59 -12.20
C THR A 270 19.70 25.09 -12.49
N TYR A 271 20.06 24.21 -11.57
CA TYR A 271 19.02 23.27 -11.21
C TYR A 271 17.94 24.21 -10.70
N GLU A 272 16.98 24.58 -11.55
CA GLU A 272 15.65 24.65 -11.00
C GLU A 272 15.52 23.25 -10.42
N TYR A 273 15.79 23.13 -9.12
CA TYR A 273 15.27 22.06 -8.33
C TYR A 273 13.78 22.22 -8.58
N VAL A 274 13.29 21.56 -9.63
CA VAL A 274 11.89 21.24 -9.80
C VAL A 274 11.59 20.57 -8.48
N THR A 275 11.02 21.36 -7.56
CA THR A 275 10.88 21.12 -6.12
C THR A 275 11.35 19.73 -5.73
N GLN A 276 12.59 19.56 -5.22
CA GLN A 276 13.25 18.27 -4.94
C GLN A 276 12.28 17.08 -4.87
N VAL A 277 11.92 16.51 -6.02
CA VAL A 277 11.00 15.38 -6.06
C VAL A 277 11.87 14.20 -5.69
N THR A 278 11.59 13.56 -4.55
CA THR A 278 12.38 12.40 -4.13
C THR A 278 12.16 11.26 -5.12
N THR A 279 13.13 10.34 -5.21
CA THR A 279 12.98 9.14 -6.04
C THR A 279 11.68 8.40 -5.70
N GLU A 280 11.35 8.39 -4.42
CA GLU A 280 10.15 7.77 -3.87
C GLU A 280 8.86 8.49 -4.27
N ASP A 281 8.84 9.82 -4.37
CA ASP A 281 7.66 10.56 -4.84
C ASP A 281 7.34 10.23 -6.31
N VAL A 282 8.36 10.01 -7.14
CA VAL A 282 8.17 9.63 -8.56
C VAL A 282 7.66 8.21 -8.71
N ILE A 283 8.19 7.29 -7.90
CA ILE A 283 7.95 5.86 -7.99
C ILE A 283 6.64 5.46 -7.30
N PHE A 284 6.40 6.00 -6.10
CA PHE A 284 5.34 5.56 -5.19
C PHE A 284 4.17 6.54 -5.07
N GLY A 285 3.94 7.40 -6.07
CA GLY A 285 2.89 8.44 -6.03
C GLY A 285 1.56 7.91 -5.51
N LYS A 286 1.00 6.87 -6.14
CA LYS A 286 -0.28 6.24 -5.73
C LYS A 286 -0.25 5.72 -4.29
N ALA A 287 0.86 5.10 -3.88
CA ALA A 287 0.99 4.57 -2.52
C ALA A 287 1.12 5.67 -1.46
N ILE A 288 1.83 6.77 -1.78
CA ILE A 288 1.96 7.95 -0.91
C ILE A 288 0.60 8.66 -0.78
N GLU A 289 -0.14 8.83 -1.88
CA GLU A 289 -1.47 9.42 -1.85
C GLU A 289 -2.42 8.64 -0.94
N ALA A 290 -2.40 7.31 -1.03
CA ALA A 290 -3.20 6.44 -0.19
C ALA A 290 -2.78 6.46 1.29
N GLU A 291 -1.48 6.58 1.57
CA GLU A 291 -0.94 6.76 2.92
C GLU A 291 -1.45 8.06 3.55
N ILE A 292 -1.27 9.18 2.86
CA ILE A 292 -1.70 10.50 3.33
C ILE A 292 -3.20 10.52 3.56
N THR A 293 -3.97 9.99 2.60
CA THR A 293 -5.43 9.92 2.70
C THR A 293 -5.88 9.15 3.94
N LYS A 294 -5.27 7.99 4.21
CA LYS A 294 -5.58 7.21 5.42
C LYS A 294 -5.15 7.91 6.69
N LYS A 295 -4.04 8.66 6.66
CA LYS A 295 -3.57 9.43 7.81
C LYS A 295 -4.56 10.55 8.16
N ILE A 296 -5.05 11.28 7.16
CA ILE A 296 -6.08 12.32 7.34
C ILE A 296 -7.37 11.70 7.87
N ASP A 297 -7.86 10.60 7.27
CA ASP A 297 -9.07 9.91 7.75
C ASP A 297 -8.95 9.51 9.24
N LYS A 298 -7.77 9.03 9.65
CA LYS A 298 -7.49 8.70 11.05
C LYS A 298 -7.48 9.95 11.95
N LEU A 299 -6.88 11.05 11.50
CA LEU A 299 -6.88 12.30 12.27
C LEU A 299 -8.30 12.82 12.48
N ILE A 300 -9.16 12.74 11.45
CA ILE A 300 -10.57 13.12 11.56
C ILE A 300 -11.29 12.25 12.60
N GLU A 301 -11.06 10.93 12.60
CA GLU A 301 -11.62 10.02 13.61
C GLU A 301 -11.13 10.35 15.03
N ASP A 302 -9.82 10.62 15.20
CA ASP A 302 -9.23 11.02 16.48
C ASP A 302 -9.84 12.37 16.96
N MET A 303 -10.12 13.31 16.05
CA MET A 303 -10.79 14.59 16.35
C MET A 303 -12.24 14.39 16.79
N GLU A 304 -12.99 13.47 16.17
CA GLU A 304 -14.37 13.14 16.57
C GLU A 304 -14.42 12.52 17.98
N GLN A 305 -13.44 11.68 18.34
CA GLN A 305 -13.33 11.14 19.70
C GLN A 305 -13.05 12.24 20.73
N LYS A 306 -12.08 13.11 20.45
CA LYS A 306 -11.74 14.27 21.29
C LYS A 306 -12.91 15.24 21.46
N GLN A 307 -13.70 15.46 20.40
CA GLN A 307 -14.92 16.26 20.46
C GLN A 307 -15.93 15.68 21.47
N ASN A 308 -16.15 14.36 21.45
CA ASN A 308 -17.06 13.71 22.39
C ASN A 308 -16.56 13.85 23.85
N GLU A 309 -15.26 13.62 24.07
CA GLU A 309 -14.63 13.82 25.38
C GLU A 309 -14.78 15.26 25.88
N PHE A 310 -14.62 16.24 24.99
CA PHE A 310 -14.81 17.65 25.31
C PHE A 310 -16.24 17.96 25.76
N PHE A 311 -17.25 17.41 25.07
CA PHE A 311 -18.65 17.60 25.45
C PHE A 311 -18.96 17.01 26.83
N ASP A 312 -18.41 15.84 27.14
CA ASP A 312 -18.56 15.22 28.47
C ASP A 312 -17.94 16.10 29.57
N LEU A 313 -16.74 16.64 29.34
CA LEU A 313 -16.04 17.54 30.28
C LEU A 313 -16.79 18.87 30.47
N ILE A 314 -17.26 19.48 29.38
CA ILE A 314 -18.00 20.76 29.42
C ILE A 314 -19.31 20.64 30.19
N ASN A 315 -19.94 19.48 30.20
CA ASN A 315 -21.17 19.26 30.97
C ASN A 315 -20.93 19.22 32.48
N GLY A 316 -19.69 18.98 32.92
CA GLY A 316 -19.27 19.03 34.33
C GLY A 316 -18.90 20.41 34.87
N ILE A 317 -18.84 21.45 34.02
CA ILE A 317 -18.45 22.82 34.41
C ILE A 317 -19.67 23.63 34.89
N ASN A 318 -19.54 24.25 36.07
CA ASN A 318 -20.60 25.04 36.71
C ASN A 318 -20.65 26.51 36.25
N ASP A 319 -19.60 27.05 35.63
CA ASP A 319 -19.53 28.45 35.15
C ASP A 319 -20.03 28.57 33.69
N GLU A 320 -21.18 29.25 33.49
CA GLU A 320 -21.80 29.42 32.17
C GLU A 320 -21.01 30.31 31.19
N ASN A 321 -20.19 31.25 31.68
CA ASN A 321 -19.40 32.13 30.80
C ASN A 321 -18.20 31.39 30.20
N ILE A 322 -17.55 30.55 30.99
CA ILE A 322 -16.45 29.69 30.53
C ILE A 322 -17.01 28.62 29.58
N LYS A 323 -18.16 28.05 29.92
CA LYS A 323 -18.85 27.05 29.11
C LYS A 323 -19.24 27.56 27.72
N SER A 324 -19.74 28.79 27.60
CA SER A 324 -20.13 29.38 26.32
C SER A 324 -18.93 29.78 25.46
N THR A 325 -17.88 30.32 26.07
CA THR A 325 -16.64 30.70 25.36
C THR A 325 -15.94 29.47 24.78
N GLU A 326 -15.78 28.40 25.56
CA GLU A 326 -15.10 27.19 25.09
C GLU A 326 -15.96 26.39 24.10
N ARG A 327 -17.29 26.44 24.20
CA ARG A 327 -18.17 25.93 23.13
C ARG A 327 -17.99 26.68 21.82
N GLN A 328 -17.92 28.00 21.85
CA GLN A 328 -17.70 28.80 20.65
C GLN A 328 -16.34 28.51 19.99
N ASN A 329 -15.29 28.30 20.80
CA ASN A 329 -13.99 27.90 20.31
C ASN A 329 -14.05 26.52 19.63
N LEU A 330 -14.71 25.54 20.26
CA LEU A 330 -14.90 24.22 19.67
C LEU A 330 -15.70 24.29 18.36
N ASP A 331 -16.81 25.04 18.33
CA ASP A 331 -17.67 25.16 17.15
C ASP A 331 -16.90 25.73 15.94
N SER A 332 -16.01 26.69 16.17
CA SER A 332 -15.19 27.25 15.08
C SER A 332 -14.18 26.25 14.51
N ILE A 333 -13.61 25.38 15.35
CA ILE A 333 -12.70 24.32 14.92
C ILE A 333 -13.47 23.17 14.25
N LEU A 334 -14.68 22.86 14.71
CA LEU A 334 -15.55 21.88 14.06
C LEU A 334 -15.97 22.33 12.66
N GLU A 335 -16.27 23.61 12.46
CA GLU A 335 -16.55 24.15 11.13
C GLU A 335 -15.33 23.98 10.20
N GLN A 336 -14.12 24.20 10.71
CA GLN A 336 -12.89 23.98 9.94
C GLN A 336 -12.62 22.48 9.66
N LYS A 337 -12.94 21.60 10.61
CA LYS A 337 -12.89 20.13 10.44
C LYS A 337 -13.86 19.67 9.35
N ASP A 338 -15.08 20.20 9.33
CA ASP A 338 -16.09 19.82 8.34
C ASP A 338 -15.68 20.31 6.94
N ARG A 339 -15.14 21.53 6.83
CA ARG A 339 -14.54 22.02 5.57
C ARG A 339 -13.37 21.14 5.11
N LEU A 340 -12.50 20.72 6.02
CA LEU A 340 -11.38 19.80 5.72
C LEU A 340 -11.90 18.45 5.19
N LYS A 341 -12.98 17.93 5.77
CA LYS A 341 -13.63 16.69 5.33
C LYS A 341 -14.21 16.83 3.92
N ASP A 342 -14.86 17.95 3.63
CA ASP A 342 -15.39 18.25 2.30
C ASP A 342 -14.26 18.42 1.26
N ASP A 343 -13.19 19.14 1.61
CA ASP A 343 -11.99 19.30 0.78
C ASP A 343 -11.37 17.93 0.48
N LEU A 344 -11.27 17.03 1.48
CA LEU A 344 -10.76 15.68 1.29
C LEU A 344 -11.63 14.83 0.36
N VAL A 345 -12.96 14.94 0.45
CA VAL A 345 -13.89 14.25 -0.46
C VAL A 345 -13.69 14.73 -1.89
N SER A 346 -13.57 16.05 -2.10
CA SER A 346 -13.33 16.62 -3.43
C SER A 346 -12.00 16.14 -4.04
N VAL A 347 -10.93 16.09 -3.23
CA VAL A 347 -9.63 15.56 -3.67
C VAL A 347 -9.72 14.05 -3.96
N LYS A 348 -10.44 13.27 -3.14
CA LYS A 348 -10.69 11.84 -3.39
C LYS A 348 -11.44 11.58 -4.70
N GLU A 349 -12.34 12.48 -5.12
CA GLU A 349 -13.01 12.39 -6.42
C GLU A 349 -12.05 12.67 -7.58
N ILE A 350 -11.23 13.72 -7.47
CA ILE A 350 -10.20 14.07 -8.47
C ILE A 350 -9.14 12.96 -8.60
N LEU A 351 -8.82 12.25 -7.51
CA LEU A 351 -7.89 11.12 -7.52
C LEU A 351 -8.44 9.89 -8.26
N LYS A 352 -9.77 9.75 -8.38
CA LYS A 352 -10.39 8.64 -9.12
C LYS A 352 -10.40 8.86 -10.63
N GLU A 353 -10.22 10.10 -11.08
CA GLU A 353 -10.13 10.42 -12.51
C GLU A 353 -8.71 10.09 -13.02
N GLU A 354 -8.63 9.01 -13.83
CA GLU A 354 -7.41 8.43 -14.43
C GLU A 354 -6.77 9.30 -15.54
N ASP A 355 -6.55 10.60 -15.30
CA ASP A 355 -5.73 11.40 -16.22
C ASP A 355 -4.24 11.29 -15.84
N GLU A 356 -3.58 10.33 -16.48
CA GLU A 356 -2.21 9.85 -16.22
C GLU A 356 -1.05 10.78 -16.62
N THR A 357 -1.31 12.00 -17.11
CA THR A 357 -0.21 12.81 -17.67
C THR A 357 -0.25 14.26 -17.19
N SER A 358 0.66 14.57 -16.26
CA SER A 358 1.08 15.91 -15.78
C SER A 358 0.49 16.44 -14.46
N ALA A 359 -0.38 15.71 -13.76
CA ALA A 359 -1.04 16.21 -12.53
C ALA A 359 -0.51 15.67 -11.19
N ASP A 360 0.32 14.62 -11.16
CA ASP A 360 0.73 13.93 -9.91
C ASP A 360 1.37 14.86 -8.88
N GLY A 361 2.25 15.77 -9.32
CA GLY A 361 2.93 16.70 -8.40
C GLY A 361 2.00 17.74 -7.77
N VAL A 362 0.89 18.09 -8.44
CA VAL A 362 -0.10 19.04 -7.90
C VAL A 362 -1.07 18.33 -6.95
N LYS A 363 -1.50 17.11 -7.33
CA LYS A 363 -2.35 16.24 -6.51
C LYS A 363 -1.69 15.92 -5.17
N LEU A 364 -0.43 15.47 -5.19
CA LEU A 364 0.32 15.17 -3.98
C LEU A 364 0.51 16.40 -3.07
N LYS A 365 0.82 17.57 -3.64
CA LYS A 365 0.96 18.83 -2.87
C LYS A 365 -0.36 19.25 -2.21
N SER A 366 -1.50 19.09 -2.87
CA SER A 366 -2.80 19.35 -2.25
C SER A 366 -3.08 18.42 -1.07
N LEU A 367 -2.75 17.13 -1.19
CA LEU A 367 -2.89 16.18 -0.08
C LEU A 367 -1.94 16.50 1.08
N GLN A 368 -0.69 16.89 0.81
CA GLN A 368 0.27 17.31 1.83
C GLN A 368 -0.20 18.57 2.57
N TYR A 369 -0.82 19.52 1.86
CA TYR A 369 -1.45 20.68 2.47
C TYR A 369 -2.60 20.29 3.40
N LEU A 370 -3.49 19.39 2.95
CA LEU A 370 -4.58 18.89 3.77
C LEU A 370 -4.09 18.11 5.01
N ASP A 371 -3.03 17.30 4.88
CA ASP A 371 -2.40 16.61 6.02
C ASP A 371 -1.86 17.59 7.05
N SER A 372 -1.15 18.63 6.59
CA SER A 372 -0.61 19.67 7.48
C SER A 372 -1.72 20.39 8.25
N LYS A 373 -2.79 20.77 7.55
CA LYS A 373 -3.98 21.41 8.14
C LYS A 373 -4.72 20.49 9.10
N ALA A 374 -4.82 19.19 8.79
CA ALA A 374 -5.42 18.19 9.67
C ALA A 374 -4.65 18.03 10.98
N VAL A 375 -3.31 18.05 10.92
CA VAL A 375 -2.45 17.98 12.11
C VAL A 375 -2.64 19.22 12.98
N GLU A 376 -2.61 20.42 12.39
CA GLU A 376 -2.81 21.70 13.09
C GLU A 376 -4.16 21.71 13.84
N LEU A 377 -5.26 21.40 13.14
CA LEU A 377 -6.59 21.32 13.75
C LEU A 377 -6.67 20.30 14.90
N ASN A 378 -6.04 19.14 14.74
CA ASN A 378 -6.04 18.10 15.77
C ASN A 378 -5.24 18.50 17.03
N ASP A 379 -4.20 19.32 16.86
CA ASP A 379 -3.42 19.90 17.96
C ASP A 379 -4.21 21.04 18.64
N GLU A 380 -4.91 21.89 17.89
CA GLU A 380 -5.79 22.93 18.47
C GLU A 380 -6.91 22.33 19.35
N ILE A 381 -7.56 21.25 18.89
CA ILE A 381 -8.57 20.52 19.71
C ILE A 381 -7.93 19.96 20.98
N LYS A 382 -6.69 19.44 20.87
CA LYS A 382 -5.97 18.88 22.02
C LYS A 382 -5.63 19.97 23.05
N GLU A 383 -5.18 21.14 22.61
CA GLU A 383 -4.91 22.27 23.49
C GLU A 383 -6.17 22.79 24.17
N LEU A 384 -7.31 22.82 23.47
CA LEU A 384 -8.61 23.14 24.07
C LEU A 384 -9.02 22.14 25.16
N LEU A 385 -8.90 20.84 24.87
CA LEU A 385 -9.18 19.78 25.85
C LEU A 385 -8.31 19.93 27.11
N GLU A 386 -7.01 20.20 26.94
CA GLU A 386 -6.09 20.38 28.07
C GLU A 386 -6.44 21.63 28.90
N ARG A 387 -6.86 22.73 28.25
CA ARG A 387 -7.34 23.94 28.94
C ARG A 387 -8.61 23.68 29.74
N VAL A 388 -9.59 23.01 29.15
CA VAL A 388 -10.87 22.68 29.81
C VAL A 388 -10.66 21.70 30.97
N SER A 389 -9.80 20.70 30.80
CA SER A 389 -9.42 19.76 31.87
C SER A 389 -8.77 20.47 33.06
N LYS A 390 -7.80 21.37 32.82
CA LYS A 390 -7.17 22.18 33.89
C LYS A 390 -8.13 23.17 34.55
N GLY A 391 -9.17 23.61 33.83
CA GLY A 391 -10.20 24.50 34.35
C GLY A 391 -11.18 23.83 35.31
N ILE A 392 -11.30 22.49 35.27
CA ILE A 392 -12.15 21.70 36.18
C ILE A 392 -11.44 21.40 37.51
N GLU A 393 -10.10 21.37 37.54
CA GLU A 393 -9.30 21.10 38.75
C GLU A 393 -9.12 22.33 39.67
N LYS A 394 -9.50 23.53 39.22
CA LYS A 394 -9.49 24.77 40.00
C LYS A 394 -10.90 25.15 40.44
#